data_AF-A0A2V8MEE0-F1
#
_entry.id   AF-A0A2V8MEE0-F1
#
_cell.length_a   1.000
_cell.length_b   1.000
_cell.length_c   1.000
_cell.angle_alpha   90.00
_cell.angle_beta   90.00
_cell.angle_gamma   90.00
#
_symmetry.space_group_name_H-M   'P 1'
#
loop_
_entity.id
_entity.type
_entity.pdbx_description
1 polymer ?
#
loop_
_entity_poly.entity_id
_entity_poly.type
_entity_poly.pdbx_seq_one_letter_code
_entity_poly.pdbx_strand_id
1 'polypeptide(L)' 'GEPLSHGTIKLKAMHYSVKVKVGGIAGLIAPLIGKQPPDTQIWVLGGHAPAFVKLEGQLYDGGPIWRVELATPAKFP' A
#
# COMPACT_ATOMS: atom_id res chain seq x y z
N GLY A 1 -2.79 -2.77 15.30
CA GLY A 1 -2.48 -3.37 14.00
C GLY A 1 -3.68 -4.17 13.51
N GLU A 2 -3.98 -4.06 12.23
CA GLU A 2 -4.99 -4.82 11.51
C GLU A 2 -4.51 -6.26 11.27
N PRO A 3 -5.38 -7.28 11.39
CA PRO A 3 -5.04 -8.64 11.05
C PRO A 3 -4.91 -8.80 9.53
N LEU A 4 -3.83 -9.43 9.10
CA LEU A 4 -3.56 -9.81 7.72
C LEU A 4 -3.40 -11.33 7.64
N SER A 5 -3.97 -11.92 6.59
CA SER A 5 -3.83 -13.34 6.27
C SER A 5 -3.39 -13.46 4.81
N HIS A 6 -2.27 -14.12 4.57
CA HIS A 6 -1.80 -14.50 3.23
C HIS A 6 -1.26 -15.92 3.28
N GLY A 7 -1.85 -16.84 2.50
CA GLY A 7 -1.57 -18.27 2.61
C GLY A 7 -1.79 -18.78 4.03
N THR A 8 -0.77 -19.42 4.61
CA THR A 8 -0.76 -19.88 6.02
C THR A 8 -0.25 -18.85 7.01
N ILE A 9 0.24 -17.69 6.52
CA ILE A 9 0.85 -16.66 7.36
C ILE A 9 -0.24 -15.72 7.88
N LYS A 10 -0.27 -15.55 9.20
CA LYS A 10 -1.15 -14.59 9.90
C LYS A 10 -0.28 -13.58 10.63
N LEU A 11 -0.45 -12.30 10.32
CA LEU A 11 0.31 -11.20 10.93
C LEU A 11 -0.64 -10.11 11.43
N LYS A 12 -0.20 -9.33 12.41
CA LYS A 12 -0.83 -8.05 12.76
C LYS A 12 0.09 -6.92 12.32
N ALA A 13 -0.39 -6.05 11.44
CA ALA A 13 0.40 -4.96 10.87
C ALA A 13 -0.28 -3.61 11.10
N MET A 14 0.49 -2.54 11.17
CA MET A 14 -0.04 -1.19 11.08
C MET A 14 -0.48 -0.95 9.64
N HIS A 15 -1.69 -0.42 9.45
CA HIS A 15 -2.26 -0.12 8.14
C HIS A 15 -2.26 1.40 7.93
N TYR A 16 -1.60 1.85 6.86
CA TYR A 16 -1.49 3.24 6.48
C TYR A 16 -2.19 3.48 5.15
N SER A 17 -3.00 4.54 5.09
CA SER A 17 -3.46 5.11 3.83
C SER A 17 -2.56 6.29 3.46
N VAL A 18 -1.71 6.09 2.45
CA VAL A 18 -0.76 7.07 1.95
C VAL A 18 -1.44 7.91 0.86
N LYS A 19 -1.52 9.22 1.12
CA LYS A 19 -2.15 10.18 0.21
C LYS A 19 -1.09 10.99 -0.53
N VAL A 20 -1.15 10.99 -1.85
CA VAL A 20 -0.30 11.86 -2.67
C VAL A 20 -0.81 13.29 -2.57
N LYS A 21 0.04 14.21 -2.07
CA LYS A 21 -0.28 15.65 -2.04
C LYS A 21 0.23 16.30 -3.32
N VAL A 22 -0.70 16.76 -4.15
CA VAL A 22 -0.40 17.60 -5.32
C VAL A 22 -0.33 19.06 -4.86
N GLY A 23 0.74 19.77 -5.23
CA GLY A 23 1.00 21.13 -4.76
C GLY A 23 0.24 22.22 -5.54
N GLY A 24 0.09 23.39 -4.91
CA GLY A 24 -0.40 24.62 -5.54
C GLY A 24 -1.84 24.53 -6.07
N ILE A 25 -2.14 25.36 -7.07
CA ILE A 25 -3.47 25.41 -7.72
C ILE A 25 -3.81 24.06 -8.37
N ALA A 26 -2.81 23.34 -8.88
CA ALA A 26 -3.00 22.03 -9.48
C ALA A 26 -3.63 21.03 -8.50
N GLY A 27 -3.20 21.03 -7.23
CA GLY A 27 -3.75 20.14 -6.21
C GLY A 27 -5.19 20.45 -5.81
N LEU A 28 -5.61 21.71 -5.96
CA LEU A 28 -7.00 22.11 -5.70
C LEU A 28 -7.96 21.58 -6.78
N ILE A 29 -7.52 21.53 -8.03
CA ILE A 29 -8.37 21.12 -9.17
C ILE A 29 -8.25 19.63 -9.50
N ALA A 30 -7.16 18.95 -9.10
CA ALA A 30 -6.87 17.57 -9.48
C ALA A 30 -8.01 16.57 -9.19
N PRO A 31 -8.74 16.63 -8.05
CA PRO A 31 -9.87 15.73 -7.81
C PRO A 31 -11.03 15.93 -8.79
N LEU A 32 -11.29 17.18 -9.20
CA LEU A 32 -12.39 17.52 -10.10
C LEU A 32 -12.16 17.01 -11.53
N ILE A 33 -10.90 16.94 -11.94
CA ILE A 33 -10.49 16.52 -13.29
C ILE A 33 -9.94 15.09 -13.35
N GLY A 34 -10.07 14.33 -12.25
CA GLY A 34 -9.59 12.93 -12.19
C GLY A 34 -8.07 12.78 -12.27
N LYS A 35 -7.32 13.83 -11.92
CA LYS A 35 -5.83 13.82 -11.88
C LYS A 35 -5.27 13.62 -10.47
N GLN A 36 -6.13 13.48 -9.47
CA GLN A 36 -5.70 13.10 -8.13
C GLN A 36 -5.51 11.57 -8.10
N PRO A 37 -4.30 11.07 -7.80
CA PRO A 37 -4.09 9.63 -7.65
C PRO A 37 -4.91 9.07 -6.47
N PRO A 38 -5.36 7.81 -6.55
CA PRO A 38 -5.98 7.12 -5.44
C PRO A 38 -4.98 6.92 -4.30
N ASP A 39 -5.50 6.78 -3.09
CA ASP A 39 -4.69 6.48 -1.91
C ASP A 39 -3.99 5.13 -2.05
N THR A 40 -2.72 5.04 -1.64
CA THR A 40 -1.97 3.77 -1.55
C THR A 40 -2.08 3.20 -0.15
N GLN A 41 -2.55 1.96 -0.04
CA GLN A 41 -2.63 1.24 1.23
C GLN A 41 -1.32 0.49 1.48
N ILE A 42 -0.71 0.69 2.64
CA ILE A 42 0.54 0.02 3.03
C ILE A 42 0.38 -0.62 4.41
N TRP A 43 0.80 -1.87 4.53
CA TRP A 43 0.87 -2.57 5.80
C TRP A 43 2.33 -2.81 6.19
N VAL A 44 2.64 -2.43 7.44
CA VAL A 44 3.98 -2.52 8.03
C VAL A 44 3.90 -3.22 9.37
N LEU A 45 4.72 -4.24 9.59
CA LEU A 45 4.89 -4.85 10.91
C LEU A 45 5.47 -3.81 11.88
N GLY A 46 4.85 -3.68 13.05
CA GLY A 46 5.35 -2.82 14.11
C GLY A 46 6.48 -3.49 14.91
N GLY A 47 7.06 -2.75 15.85
CA GLY A 47 8.15 -3.21 16.72
C GLY A 47 9.42 -2.37 16.53
N HIS A 48 10.52 -2.82 17.15
CA HIS A 48 11.80 -2.11 17.11
C HIS A 48 12.44 -2.07 15.70
N ALA A 49 12.13 -3.05 14.85
CA ALA A 49 12.55 -3.11 13.45
C ALA A 49 11.31 -3.23 12.56
N PRO A 50 10.72 -2.10 12.11
CA PRO A 50 9.54 -2.13 11.27
C PRO A 50 9.84 -2.70 9.88
N ALA A 51 8.92 -3.49 9.34
CA ALA A 51 9.11 -4.19 8.06
C ALA A 51 7.84 -4.13 7.19
N PHE A 52 8.03 -3.87 5.89
CA PHE A 52 6.97 -3.90 4.89
C PHE A 52 6.42 -5.31 4.71
N VAL A 53 5.09 -5.46 4.58
CA VAL A 53 4.46 -6.78 4.31
C VAL A 53 3.47 -6.78 3.17
N LYS A 54 2.81 -5.65 2.88
CA LYS A 54 1.81 -5.55 1.82
C LYS A 54 1.64 -4.10 1.34
N LEU A 55 1.37 -3.93 0.06
CA LEU A 55 0.95 -2.70 -0.61
C LEU A 55 -0.25 -2.99 -1.51
N GLU A 56 -1.21 -2.07 -1.54
CA GLU A 56 -2.23 -1.97 -2.58
C GLU A 56 -2.31 -0.52 -3.08
N GLY A 57 -2.01 -0.30 -4.36
CA GLY A 57 -2.02 1.04 -4.95
C GLY A 57 -1.47 1.09 -6.37
N GLN A 58 -1.51 2.27 -6.98
CA GLN A 58 -0.88 2.49 -8.29
C GLN A 58 0.65 2.56 -8.13
N LEU A 59 1.40 1.85 -8.99
CA LEU A 59 2.86 1.95 -9.03
C LEU A 59 3.36 3.16 -9.84
N TYR A 60 2.49 3.71 -10.70
CA TYR A 60 2.72 4.91 -11.50
C TYR A 60 1.38 5.58 -11.80
N ASP A 61 1.40 6.88 -12.11
CA ASP A 61 0.19 7.67 -12.37
C ASP A 61 -0.64 7.09 -13.52
N GLY A 62 -1.95 6.95 -13.30
CA GLY A 62 -2.89 6.37 -14.26
C GLY A 62 -2.78 4.86 -14.48
N GLY A 63 -1.85 4.17 -13.80
CA GLY A 63 -1.69 2.72 -13.88
C GLY A 63 -2.78 1.93 -13.16
N PRO A 64 -2.80 0.59 -13.29
CA PRO A 64 -3.71 -0.25 -12.52
C PRO A 64 -3.34 -0.25 -11.03
N ILE A 65 -4.28 -0.69 -10.19
CA ILE A 65 -4.00 -0.98 -8.78
C ILE A 65 -3.25 -2.31 -8.72
N TRP A 66 -2.02 -2.26 -8.20
CA TRP A 66 -1.19 -3.42 -7.93
C TRP A 66 -1.38 -3.87 -6.49
N ARG A 67 -1.34 -5.19 -6.29
CA ARG A 67 -1.12 -5.79 -4.98
C ARG A 67 0.29 -6.36 -4.94
N VAL A 68 1.10 -5.90 -4.00
CA VAL A 68 2.43 -6.44 -3.72
C VAL A 68 2.45 -6.93 -2.28
N GLU A 69 2.86 -8.16 -2.05
CA GLU A 69 2.89 -8.77 -0.73
C GLU A 69 4.06 -9.76 -0.61
N LEU A 70 4.45 -10.09 0.62
CA LEU A 70 5.52 -11.06 0.82
C LEU A 70 5.09 -12.44 0.31
N ALA A 71 5.93 -13.02 -0.54
CA ALA A 71 5.76 -14.41 -0.94
C ALA A 71 5.92 -15.33 0.28
N THR A 72 5.11 -16.38 0.33
CA THR A 72 5.37 -17.48 1.27
C THR A 72 6.69 -18.15 0.84
N PRO A 73 7.60 -18.47 1.77
CA PRO A 73 8.80 -19.23 1.43
C PRO A 73 8.42 -20.49 0.67
N ALA A 74 9.02 -20.70 -0.50
CA ALA A 74 8.87 -21.97 -1.21
C ALA A 74 9.49 -23.07 -0.35
N LYS A 75 8.77 -24.18 -0.16
CA LYS A 75 9.42 -25.42 0.29
C LYS A 75 10.26 -25.91 -0.89
N PHE A 76 11.58 -25.84 -0.77
CA PHE A 76 12.47 -26.55 -1.69
C PHE A 76 12.26 -28.06 -1.48
N PRO A 77 12.28 -28.88 -2.55
CA PRO A 77 12.13 -30.32 -2.46
C PRO A 77 13.28 -30.99 -1.69
#